data_AF-A0A8I1JIT9-F1
#
_entry.id   AF-A0A8I1JIT9-F1
#
_cell.length_a   1.000
_cell.length_b   1.000
_cell.length_c   1.000
_cell.angle_alpha   90.00
_cell.angle_beta   90.00
_cell.angle_gamma   90.00
#
_symmetry.space_group_name_H-M   'P 1'
#
loop_
_entity.id
_entity.type
_entity.pdbx_description
1 polymer ?
#
loop_
_entity_poly.entity_id
_entity_poly.type
_entity_poly.pdbx_seq_one_letter_code
_entity_poly.pdbx_strand_id
1 'polypeptide(L)'
;MQAAIQESQGKLDALRQEVITATEAFRSKSRFFVTQSGNGWIVVSSSNNRVYGRNTSYPQAVRYAESLERAIDAKTLPVVAVVKVRQIGESATRWVALFALTLILLAGAASS
;
A
#
# COMPACT_ATOMS: atom_id res chain seq x y z
N MET A 1 29.76 -4.99 -31.36
CA MET A 1 30.01 -4.88 -29.91
C MET A 1 29.90 -3.45 -29.37
N GLN A 2 30.43 -2.42 -30.06
CA GLN A 2 30.36 -1.03 -29.57
C GLN A 2 28.92 -0.45 -29.46
N ALA A 3 28.00 -0.82 -30.35
CA ALA A 3 26.60 -0.36 -30.30
C ALA A 3 25.84 -0.81 -29.04
N ALA A 4 26.06 -2.05 -28.58
CA ALA A 4 25.41 -2.57 -27.37
C ALA A 4 25.89 -1.89 -26.07
N ILE A 5 27.14 -1.38 -26.08
CA ILE A 5 27.72 -0.64 -24.94
C ILE A 5 27.11 0.76 -24.87
N GLN A 6 26.96 1.46 -26.01
CA GLN A 6 26.28 2.76 -26.06
C GLN A 6 24.81 2.66 -25.66
N GLU A 7 24.11 1.62 -26.10
CA GLU A 7 22.71 1.40 -25.72
C GLU A 7 22.56 1.12 -24.22
N SER A 8 23.51 0.37 -23.64
CA SER A 8 23.55 0.10 -22.20
C SER A 8 23.85 1.36 -21.38
N GLN A 9 24.71 2.25 -21.89
CA GLN A 9 24.99 3.55 -21.26
C GLN A 9 23.77 4.48 -21.30
N GLY A 10 23.07 4.56 -22.44
CA GLY A 10 21.83 5.33 -22.56
C GLY A 10 20.73 4.82 -21.61
N LYS A 11 20.59 3.50 -21.47
CA LYS A 11 19.66 2.88 -20.50
C LYS A 11 20.06 3.19 -19.05
N LEU A 12 21.35 3.17 -18.72
CA LEU A 12 21.85 3.52 -17.38
C LEU A 12 21.57 4.98 -17.01
N ASP A 13 21.75 5.91 -17.94
CA ASP A 13 21.49 7.33 -17.67
C ASP A 13 19.98 7.63 -17.61
N ALA A 14 19.16 6.97 -18.42
CA ALA A 14 17.71 7.01 -18.28
C ALA A 14 17.26 6.48 -16.91
N LEU A 15 17.81 5.33 -16.48
CA LEU A 15 17.51 4.74 -15.17
C LEU A 15 17.97 5.65 -14.02
N ARG A 16 19.12 6.32 -14.16
CA ARG A 16 19.59 7.31 -13.17
C ARG A 16 18.64 8.49 -13.07
N GLN A 17 18.19 9.03 -14.19
CA GLN A 17 17.24 10.16 -14.19
C GLN A 17 15.89 9.77 -13.59
N GLU A 18 15.39 8.58 -13.91
CA GLU A 18 14.15 8.06 -13.33
C GLU A 18 14.29 7.89 -11.82
N VAL A 19 15.41 7.34 -11.34
CA VAL A 19 15.68 7.20 -9.90
C VAL A 19 15.82 8.57 -9.23
N ILE A 20 16.46 9.56 -9.85
CA ILE A 20 16.58 10.93 -9.30
C ILE A 20 15.19 11.55 -9.17
N THR A 21 14.40 11.51 -10.24
CA THR A 21 13.04 12.08 -10.27
C THR A 21 12.13 11.39 -9.24
N ALA A 22 12.21 10.06 -9.14
CA ALA A 22 11.48 9.29 -8.13
C ALA A 22 11.98 9.61 -6.71
N THR A 23 13.28 9.81 -6.51
CA THR A 23 13.88 10.18 -5.22
C THR A 23 13.46 11.59 -4.80
N GLU A 24 13.39 12.54 -5.72
CA GLU A 24 12.93 13.91 -5.44
C GLU A 24 11.42 13.94 -5.13
N ALA A 25 10.61 13.19 -5.88
CA ALA A 25 9.19 13.01 -5.61
C ALA A 25 8.95 12.34 -4.25
N PHE A 26 9.76 11.32 -3.92
CA PHE A 26 9.78 10.68 -2.60
C PHE A 26 10.13 11.72 -1.53
N ARG A 27 11.20 12.50 -1.68
CA ARG A 27 11.61 13.50 -0.69
C ARG A 27 10.53 14.56 -0.39
N SER A 28 9.72 14.92 -1.39
CA SER A 28 8.67 15.95 -1.27
C SER A 28 7.41 15.48 -0.54
N LYS A 29 7.05 14.19 -0.65
CA LYS A 29 5.81 13.64 -0.08
C LYS A 29 6.02 12.55 0.97
N SER A 30 7.25 12.11 1.17
CA SER A 30 7.52 10.93 1.98
C SER A 30 7.37 11.20 3.47
N ARG A 31 6.85 10.19 4.16
CA ARG A 31 6.79 10.12 5.63
C ARG A 31 8.11 9.70 6.25
N PHE A 32 9.14 9.45 5.45
CA PHE A 32 10.46 9.01 5.86
C PHE A 32 11.57 9.90 5.27
N PHE A 33 12.56 10.19 6.11
CA PHE A 33 13.77 10.90 5.74
C PHE A 33 14.95 9.94 5.73
N VAL A 34 15.73 9.99 4.66
CA VAL A 34 17.03 9.32 4.59
C VAL A 34 18.09 10.32 5.00
N THR A 35 18.83 10.04 6.06
CA THR A 35 19.92 10.91 6.53
C THR A 35 21.19 10.10 6.80
N GLN A 36 22.34 10.75 6.67
CA GLN A 36 23.63 10.12 6.93
C GLN A 36 23.85 10.00 8.44
N SER A 37 24.32 8.84 8.89
CA SER A 37 24.60 8.55 10.29
C SER A 37 25.89 7.73 10.38
N GLY A 38 27.01 8.40 10.69
CA GLY A 38 28.34 7.80 10.69
C GLY A 38 28.72 7.29 9.30
N ASN A 39 29.16 6.04 9.22
CA ASN A 39 29.58 5.39 7.97
C ASN A 39 28.41 4.81 7.15
N GLY A 40 27.16 5.19 7.45
CA GLY A 40 25.99 4.66 6.77
C GLY A 40 24.84 5.66 6.69
N TRP A 41 23.70 5.15 6.28
CA TRP A 41 22.46 5.89 6.02
C TRP A 41 21.35 5.33 6.88
N ILE A 42 20.62 6.19 7.57
CA ILE A 42 19.46 5.84 8.37
C ILE A 42 18.18 6.32 7.71
N VAL A 43 17.14 5.51 7.85
CA VAL A 43 15.77 5.89 7.49
C VAL A 43 15.04 6.27 8.77
N VAL A 44 14.54 7.50 8.84
CA VAL A 44 13.91 8.08 10.03
C VAL A 44 12.50 8.50 9.65
N SER A 45 11.49 8.23 10.48
CA SER A 45 10.15 8.75 10.19
C SER A 45 10.02 10.22 10.55
N SER A 46 9.37 10.96 9.66
CA SER A 46 9.01 12.36 9.86
C SER A 46 8.08 12.59 11.05
N SER A 47 7.21 11.64 11.38
CA SER A 47 6.17 11.86 12.41
C SER A 47 6.65 11.69 13.85
N ASN A 48 7.57 10.77 14.09
CA ASN A 48 7.97 10.37 15.44
C ASN A 48 9.49 10.30 15.64
N ASN A 49 10.25 10.71 14.62
CA ASN A 49 11.71 10.72 14.60
C ASN A 49 12.36 9.35 14.96
N ARG A 50 11.61 8.25 14.80
CA ARG A 50 12.15 6.90 15.03
C ARG A 50 12.98 6.45 13.83
N VAL A 51 14.07 5.76 14.12
CA VAL A 51 14.90 5.08 13.12
C VAL A 51 14.24 3.75 12.77
N TYR A 52 13.97 3.54 11.49
CA TYR A 52 13.37 2.31 10.96
C TYR A 52 14.41 1.38 10.33
N GLY A 53 15.55 1.91 9.88
CA GLY A 53 16.60 1.08 9.30
C GLY A 53 17.95 1.78 9.20
N ARG A 54 19.02 0.98 9.18
CA ARG A 54 20.40 1.37 8.89
C ARG A 54 20.86 0.63 7.65
N ASN A 55 21.38 1.36 6.69
CA ASN A 55 21.87 0.85 5.41
C ASN A 55 23.27 1.37 5.16
N THR A 56 24.09 0.59 4.47
CA THR A 56 25.47 0.96 4.11
C THR A 56 25.49 1.99 2.99
N SER A 57 24.52 1.94 2.07
CA SER A 57 24.50 2.79 0.87
C SER A 57 23.23 3.63 0.79
N TYR A 58 23.36 4.88 0.34
CA TYR A 58 22.22 5.78 0.09
C TYR A 58 21.10 5.15 -0.77
N PRO A 59 21.38 4.55 -1.94
CA PRO A 59 20.34 3.95 -2.77
C PRO A 59 19.60 2.78 -2.09
N GLN A 60 20.28 2.05 -1.19
CA GLN A 60 19.61 1.01 -0.39
C GLN A 60 18.68 1.61 0.65
N ALA A 61 19.09 2.71 1.29
CA ALA A 61 18.25 3.43 2.24
C ALA A 61 16.98 4.01 1.60
N VAL A 62 17.09 4.56 0.38
CA VAL A 62 15.94 5.06 -0.37
C VAL A 62 14.97 3.92 -0.70
N ARG A 63 15.47 2.80 -1.28
CA ARG A 63 14.63 1.62 -1.57
C ARG A 63 13.94 1.05 -0.32
N TYR A 64 14.64 1.06 0.81
CA TYR A 64 14.06 0.63 2.08
C TYR A 64 12.97 1.59 2.57
N ALA A 65 13.16 2.89 2.40
CA ALA A 65 12.16 3.89 2.74
C ALA A 65 10.91 3.77 1.83
N GLU A 66 11.08 3.54 0.53
CA GLU A 66 10.00 3.28 -0.41
C GLU A 66 9.18 2.02 -0.06
N SER A 67 9.85 0.95 0.37
CA SER A 67 9.16 -0.29 0.77
C SER A 67 8.33 -0.09 2.03
N LEU A 68 8.82 0.71 2.99
CA LEU A 68 8.06 1.10 4.18
C LEU A 68 6.82 1.94 3.80
N GLU A 69 6.93 2.82 2.81
CA GLU A 69 5.78 3.57 2.32
C GLU A 69 4.72 2.67 1.69
N ARG A 70 5.13 1.74 0.82
CA ARG A 70 4.22 0.75 0.23
C ARG A 70 3.56 -0.12 1.30
N ALA A 71 4.31 -0.52 2.33
CA ALA A 71 3.76 -1.32 3.43
C ALA A 71 2.71 -0.55 4.22
N ILE A 72 2.91 0.74 4.47
CA ILE A 72 1.90 1.57 5.15
C ILE A 72 0.70 1.84 4.23
N ASP A 73 0.94 2.14 2.95
CA ASP A 73 -0.10 2.38 1.96
C ASP A 73 -1.01 1.15 1.78
N ALA A 74 -0.40 -0.04 1.67
CA ALA A 74 -1.10 -1.32 1.66
C ALA A 74 -1.90 -1.58 2.95
N LYS A 75 -1.42 -1.11 4.11
CA LYS A 75 -2.15 -1.20 5.38
C LYS A 75 -3.33 -0.23 5.46
N THR A 76 -3.29 0.87 4.69
CA THR A 76 -4.36 1.87 4.60
C THR A 76 -5.38 1.58 3.49
N LEU A 77 -5.05 0.75 2.51
CA LEU A 77 -6.01 0.24 1.53
C LEU A 77 -6.95 -0.78 2.20
N PRO A 78 -8.28 -0.64 2.07
CA PRO A 78 -9.08 -0.63 3.28
C PRO A 78 -9.86 -1.93 3.50
N VAL A 79 -9.82 -2.37 4.75
CA VAL A 79 -10.81 -3.22 5.46
C VAL A 79 -12.28 -2.82 5.19
N VAL A 80 -12.53 -1.62 4.66
CA VAL A 80 -13.84 -1.12 4.21
C VAL A 80 -14.49 -2.03 3.16
N ALA A 81 -13.72 -2.64 2.25
CA ALA A 81 -14.28 -3.57 1.26
C ALA A 81 -14.82 -4.84 1.94
N VAL A 82 -14.12 -5.36 2.95
CA VAL A 82 -14.53 -6.58 3.68
C VAL A 82 -15.72 -6.31 4.61
N VAL A 83 -15.74 -5.18 5.32
CA VAL A 83 -16.85 -4.84 6.23
C VAL A 83 -18.14 -4.58 5.46
N LYS A 84 -18.07 -3.87 4.32
CA LYS A 84 -19.27 -3.56 3.52
C LYS A 84 -19.89 -4.84 2.93
N VAL A 85 -19.08 -5.79 2.47
CA VAL A 85 -19.58 -7.09 1.96
C VAL A 85 -20.26 -7.90 3.06
N ARG A 86 -19.67 -7.96 4.26
CA ARG A 86 -20.24 -8.72 5.39
C ARG A 86 -21.58 -8.14 5.85
N GLN A 87 -21.68 -6.81 5.95
CA GLN A 87 -22.88 -6.12 6.40
C GLN A 87 -24.04 -6.19 5.39
N ILE A 88 -23.72 -6.19 4.09
CA ILE A 88 -24.71 -6.43 3.01
C ILE A 88 -25.20 -7.88 3.05
N GLY A 89 -24.31 -8.85 3.23
CA GLY A 89 -24.66 -10.27 3.33
C GLY A 89 -25.56 -10.59 4.53
N GLU A 90 -25.28 -10.01 5.69
CA GLU A 90 -26.11 -10.18 6.90
C GLU A 90 -27.47 -9.51 6.75
N SER A 91 -27.54 -8.31 6.17
CA SER A 91 -28.82 -7.63 5.95
C SER A 91 -29.70 -8.40 4.96
N ALA A 92 -29.13 -8.86 3.84
CA ALA A 92 -29.87 -9.64 2.84
C ALA A 92 -30.45 -10.92 3.45
N THR A 93 -29.66 -11.66 4.22
CA THR A 93 -30.10 -12.90 4.88
C THR A 93 -31.25 -12.66 5.87
N ARG A 94 -31.22 -11.55 6.62
CA ARG A 94 -32.29 -11.20 7.57
C ARG A 94 -33.61 -10.88 6.87
N TRP A 95 -33.57 -10.12 5.78
CA TRP A 95 -34.78 -9.82 5.01
C TRP A 95 -35.37 -11.06 4.33
N VAL A 96 -34.53 -11.96 3.81
CA VAL A 96 -34.99 -13.23 3.23
C VAL A 96 -35.65 -14.12 4.29
N ALA A 97 -35.06 -14.23 5.49
CA ALA A 97 -35.65 -15.00 6.58
C ALA A 97 -36.99 -14.42 7.04
N LEU A 98 -37.11 -13.09 7.13
CA LEU A 98 -38.36 -12.43 7.46
C LEU A 98 -39.43 -12.66 6.39
N PHE A 99 -39.08 -12.56 5.10
CA PHE A 99 -40.00 -12.86 3.99
C PHE A 99 -40.47 -14.32 3.98
N ALA A 100 -39.56 -15.26 4.23
CA ALA A 100 -39.91 -16.67 4.33
C ALA A 100 -40.90 -16.91 5.48
N LEU A 101 -40.68 -16.26 6.63
CA LEU A 101 -41.55 -16.39 7.79
C LEU A 101 -42.94 -15.79 7.55
N THR A 102 -43.05 -14.65 6.88
CA THR A 102 -44.36 -14.11 6.46
C THR A 102 -45.07 -15.01 5.48
N LEU A 103 -44.37 -15.60 4.50
CA LEU A 103 -44.98 -16.54 3.57
C LEU A 103 -45.52 -17.79 4.27
N ILE A 104 -44.79 -18.32 5.26
CA ILE A 104 -45.25 -19.45 6.08
C ILE A 104 -46.50 -19.08 6.89
N LEU A 105 -46.53 -17.89 7.49
CA LEU A 105 -47.69 -17.40 8.24
C LEU A 105 -48.92 -17.20 7.34
N LEU A 106 -48.74 -16.62 6.15
CA LEU A 106 -49.83 -16.46 5.17
C LEU A 106 -50.33 -17.82 4.64
N ALA A 107 -49.43 -18.77 4.39
CA ALA A 107 -49.81 -20.11 3.96
C ALA A 107 -50.58 -20.87 5.05
N GLY A 108 -50.18 -20.75 6.32
CA GLY A 108 -50.90 -21.31 7.46
C GLY A 108 -52.25 -20.65 7.73
N ALA A 109 -52.37 -19.34 7.45
CA ALA A 109 -53.64 -18.62 7.55
C ALA A 109 -54.61 -18.95 6.40
N ALA A 110 -54.09 -19.27 5.20
CA ALA A 110 -54.89 -19.69 4.05
C ALA A 110 -55.33 -21.18 4.12
N SER A 111 -54.73 -21.98 5.00
CA SER A 111 -55.08 -23.39 5.21
C SER A 111 -55.98 -23.64 6.43
N SER A 112 -56.56 -22.59 7.03
CA SER A 112 -57.52 -22.67 8.14
C SER A 112 -58.94 -22.29 7.71
#